data_AF-A0A6B0GMD1-F1
#
_entry.id   AF-A0A6B0GMD1-F1
#
_cell.length_a   1.000
_cell.length_b   1.000
_cell.length_c   1.000
_cell.angle_alpha   90.00
_cell.angle_beta   90.00
_cell.angle_gamma   90.00
#
_symmetry.space_group_name_H-M   'P 1'
#
loop_
_entity.id
_entity.type
_entity.pdbx_description
1 polymer ?
#
loop_
_entity_poly.entity_id
_entity_poly.type
_entity_poly.pdbx_seq_one_letter_code
_entity_poly.pdbx_strand_id
1 'polypeptide(L)'
;MPGPFRLPAEDVRPSQLYLNGRKLALATEWFDFDDPEYDSVPVVRIDGNWTLTDGHTRAFLAVFAGAESLHVHEDTDDLPRALYAECVGWCHEEDVTQVRDLFGRVVNATTFERVWVDRCQRAAERLGDG
;
A
#
# COMPACT_ATOMS: atom_id res chain seq x y z
N MET A 1 13.98 14.09 -10.98
CA MET A 1 13.09 13.77 -9.85
C MET A 1 13.99 13.45 -8.66
N PRO A 2 13.62 13.83 -7.43
CA PRO A 2 14.41 13.42 -6.27
C PRO A 2 14.49 11.89 -6.26
N GLY A 3 15.68 11.36 -5.96
CA GLY A 3 15.88 9.92 -5.84
C GLY A 3 15.14 9.35 -4.64
N PRO A 4 15.22 8.02 -4.45
CA PRO A 4 14.64 7.36 -3.30
C PRO A 4 15.12 7.97 -1.97
N PHE A 5 14.23 7.97 -0.97
CA PHE A 5 14.49 8.45 0.38
C PHE A 5 13.86 7.50 1.41
N ARG A 6 14.09 7.76 2.69
CA ARG A 6 13.55 6.95 3.79
C ARG A 6 12.51 7.74 4.57
N LEU A 7 11.43 7.06 4.93
CA LEU A 7 10.41 7.55 5.86
C LEU A 7 10.26 6.57 7.03
N PRO A 8 10.00 7.03 8.26
CA PRO A 8 9.54 6.15 9.33
C PRO A 8 8.32 5.36 8.85
N ALA A 9 8.27 4.06 9.16
CA ALA A 9 7.17 3.19 8.71
C ALA A 9 5.82 3.64 9.30
N GLU A 10 5.82 4.28 10.47
CA GLU A 10 4.63 4.86 11.11
C GLU A 10 4.11 6.12 10.41
N ASP A 11 4.95 6.81 9.64
CA ASP A 11 4.58 8.01 8.88
C ASP A 11 3.98 7.68 7.51
N VAL A 12 4.01 6.40 7.10
CA VAL A 12 3.53 5.94 5.80
C VAL A 12 2.24 5.15 5.95
N ARG A 13 1.17 5.67 5.36
CA ARG A 13 -0.15 5.07 5.41
C ARG A 13 -0.38 4.13 4.22
N PRO A 14 -1.10 3.02 4.41
CA PRO A 14 -1.61 2.24 3.30
C PRO A 14 -2.80 2.95 2.64
N SER A 15 -3.03 2.59 1.39
CA SER A 15 -4.24 2.92 0.61
C SER A 15 -4.98 1.65 0.20
N GLN A 16 -4.67 0.51 0.84
CA GLN A 16 -5.18 -0.81 0.50
C GLN A 16 -5.58 -1.54 1.79
N LEU A 17 -6.74 -2.19 1.80
CA LEU A 17 -7.28 -2.87 2.98
C LEU A 17 -6.77 -4.29 3.19
N TYR A 18 -6.38 -4.97 2.11
CA TYR A 18 -6.06 -6.40 2.14
C TYR A 18 -4.78 -6.67 1.38
N LEU A 19 -4.11 -7.79 1.66
CA LEU A 19 -3.02 -8.29 0.82
C LEU A 19 -3.49 -9.51 0.04
N ASN A 20 -3.10 -9.60 -1.23
CA ASN A 20 -3.32 -10.79 -2.03
C ASN A 20 -2.32 -11.87 -1.61
N GLY A 21 -2.80 -12.96 -1.00
CA GLY A 21 -1.96 -14.03 -0.48
C GLY A 21 -1.08 -14.71 -1.53
N ARG A 22 -1.51 -14.77 -2.80
CA ARG A 22 -0.68 -15.29 -3.89
C ARG A 22 0.48 -14.34 -4.20
N LYS A 23 0.22 -13.03 -4.25
CA LYS A 23 1.28 -12.02 -4.44
C LYS A 23 2.25 -12.02 -3.26
N LEU A 24 1.74 -12.16 -2.03
CA LEU A 24 2.56 -12.25 -0.84
C LEU A 24 3.47 -13.48 -0.87
N ALA A 25 2.93 -14.67 -1.17
CA ALA A 25 3.73 -15.89 -1.28
C ALA A 25 4.85 -15.77 -2.32
N LEU A 26 4.56 -15.23 -3.50
CA LEU A 26 5.58 -14.99 -4.52
C LEU A 26 6.62 -13.95 -4.07
N ALA A 27 6.20 -12.92 -3.34
CA ALA A 27 7.12 -11.94 -2.80
C ALA A 27 8.07 -12.54 -1.75
N THR A 28 7.56 -13.45 -0.91
CA THR A 28 8.37 -14.14 0.11
C THR A 28 9.43 -15.08 -0.47
N GLU A 29 9.33 -15.48 -1.74
CA GLU A 29 10.32 -16.35 -2.38
C GLU A 29 11.66 -15.66 -2.67
N TRP A 30 11.65 -14.33 -2.82
CA TRP A 30 12.85 -13.53 -3.13
C TRP A 30 13.18 -12.48 -2.07
N PHE A 31 12.29 -12.26 -1.11
CA PHE A 31 12.51 -11.29 -0.05
C PHE A 31 13.47 -11.84 1.00
N ASP A 32 14.57 -11.14 1.24
CA ASP A 32 15.49 -11.43 2.34
C ASP A 32 14.97 -10.77 3.62
N PHE A 33 14.62 -11.58 4.62
CA PHE A 33 14.10 -11.10 5.90
C PHE A 33 15.21 -10.67 6.86
N ASP A 34 16.43 -11.17 6.69
CA ASP A 34 17.57 -10.81 7.53
C ASP A 34 18.23 -9.51 7.03
N ASP A 35 18.18 -9.25 5.73
CA ASP A 35 18.58 -7.99 5.10
C ASP A 35 17.53 -7.50 4.09
N PRO A 36 16.49 -6.77 4.53
CA PRO A 36 15.38 -6.30 3.69
C PRO A 36 15.80 -5.31 2.58
N GLU A 37 16.39 -5.82 1.51
CA GLU A 37 16.70 -5.06 0.31
C GLU A 37 15.56 -5.19 -0.71
N TYR A 38 14.89 -4.08 -0.98
CA TYR A 38 13.80 -4.01 -1.94
C TYR A 38 13.78 -2.65 -2.65
N ASP A 39 13.28 -2.66 -3.88
CA ASP A 39 13.06 -1.43 -4.64
C ASP A 39 12.14 -0.49 -3.87
N SER A 40 12.50 0.79 -3.82
CA SER A 40 11.71 1.81 -3.13
C SER A 40 10.24 1.78 -3.57
N VAL A 41 9.32 1.92 -2.63
CA VAL A 41 7.88 1.90 -2.91
C VAL A 41 7.35 3.32 -3.18
N PRO A 42 6.41 3.48 -4.13
CA PRO A 42 5.91 4.79 -4.52
C PRO A 42 4.98 5.35 -3.43
N VAL A 43 5.17 6.63 -3.09
CA VAL A 43 4.34 7.35 -2.13
C VAL A 43 3.88 8.68 -2.69
N VAL A 44 2.71 9.11 -2.25
CA VAL A 44 2.18 10.42 -2.58
C VAL A 44 1.55 11.07 -1.36
N ARG A 45 1.47 12.41 -1.35
CA ARG A 45 0.73 13.11 -0.29
C ARG A 45 -0.77 13.10 -0.57
N ILE A 46 -1.53 12.50 0.35
CA ILE A 46 -2.99 12.59 0.43
C ILE A 46 -3.32 13.23 1.77
N ASP A 47 -4.07 14.34 1.74
CA ASP A 47 -4.40 15.14 2.93
C ASP A 47 -3.19 15.47 3.81
N GLY A 48 -2.06 15.80 3.16
CA GLY A 48 -0.81 16.17 3.80
C GLY A 48 0.06 15.01 4.31
N ASN A 49 -0.43 13.77 4.29
CA ASN A 49 0.25 12.58 4.82
C ASN A 49 0.83 11.71 3.71
N TRP A 50 1.93 11.01 3.97
CA TRP A 50 2.51 10.07 3.02
C TRP A 50 1.66 8.81 2.91
N THR A 51 1.27 8.47 1.69
CA THR A 51 0.38 7.35 1.39
C THR A 51 1.00 6.50 0.29
N LEU A 52 1.07 5.19 0.50
CA LEU A 52 1.49 4.24 -0.55
C LEU A 52 0.51 4.29 -1.72
N THR A 53 1.02 4.37 -2.94
CA THR A 53 0.19 4.24 -4.15
C THR A 53 0.23 2.83 -4.70
N ASP A 54 1.35 2.14 -4.52
CA ASP A 54 1.56 0.72 -4.80
C ASP A 54 2.64 0.14 -3.85
N GLY A 55 2.93 -1.15 -3.96
CA GLY A 55 4.01 -1.79 -3.23
C GLY A 55 3.63 -2.21 -1.81
N HIS A 56 2.34 -2.24 -1.45
CA HIS A 56 1.87 -2.60 -0.10
C HIS A 56 2.39 -3.97 0.36
N THR A 57 2.53 -4.95 -0.53
CA THR A 57 3.14 -6.25 -0.19
C THR A 57 4.61 -6.12 0.23
N ARG A 58 5.40 -5.30 -0.49
CA ARG A 58 6.83 -5.07 -0.18
C ARG A 58 6.99 -4.28 1.12
N ALA A 59 6.21 -3.21 1.27
CA ALA A 59 6.18 -2.42 2.50
C ALA A 59 5.78 -3.29 3.70
N PHE A 60 4.77 -4.16 3.53
CA PHE A 60 4.35 -5.10 4.56
C PHE A 60 5.47 -6.08 4.94
N LEU A 61 6.16 -6.68 3.96
CA LEU A 61 7.27 -7.59 4.24
C LEU A 61 8.43 -6.90 4.97
N ALA A 62 8.78 -5.67 4.59
CA ALA A 62 9.79 -4.89 5.30
C ALA A 62 9.42 -4.63 6.76
N VAL A 63 8.19 -4.18 7.02
CA VAL A 63 7.70 -3.96 8.39
C VAL A 63 7.59 -5.29 9.17
N PHE A 64 7.18 -6.37 8.50
CA PHE A 64 7.10 -7.70 9.08
C PHE A 64 8.48 -8.27 9.46
N ALA A 65 9.52 -7.95 8.68
CA ALA A 65 10.92 -8.24 8.98
C ALA A 65 11.51 -7.36 10.10
N GLY A 66 10.76 -6.37 10.59
CA GLY A 66 11.19 -5.48 11.69
C GLY A 66 11.78 -4.15 11.23
N ALA A 67 11.64 -3.76 9.96
CA ALA A 67 12.10 -2.45 9.50
C ALA A 67 11.29 -1.31 10.14
N GLU A 68 12.00 -0.36 10.75
CA GLU A 68 11.41 0.86 11.33
C GLU A 68 11.22 1.99 10.30
N SER A 69 11.86 1.86 9.13
CA SER A 69 11.75 2.82 8.03
C SER A 69 11.51 2.11 6.70
N LEU A 70 10.77 2.77 5.82
CA LEU A 70 10.52 2.32 4.46
C LEU A 70 11.39 3.09 3.47
N HIS A 71 11.96 2.38 2.51
CA HIS A 71 12.58 2.96 1.33
C HIS A 71 11.47 3.36 0.33
N VAL A 72 11.37 4.64 0.03
CA VAL A 72 10.26 5.21 -0.76
C VAL A 72 10.76 6.15 -1.85
N HIS A 73 9.91 6.44 -2.83
CA HIS A 73 10.11 7.53 -3.77
C HIS A 73 8.78 8.25 -4.00
N GLU A 74 8.84 9.54 -4.36
CA GLU A 74 7.62 10.29 -4.65
C GLU A 74 7.05 9.82 -5.99
N ASP A 75 5.78 9.42 -5.96
CA ASP A 75 5.00 9.04 -7.12
C ASP A 75 4.59 10.30 -7.88
N THR A 76 5.19 10.49 -9.05
CA THR A 76 4.99 11.67 -9.90
C THR A 76 4.02 11.42 -11.04
N ASP A 77 3.42 10.22 -11.12
CA ASP A 77 2.44 9.92 -12.13
C ASP A 77 1.16 10.73 -11.92
N ASP A 78 0.37 10.88 -12.99
CA ASP A 78 -0.94 11.52 -12.90
C ASP A 78 -1.95 10.56 -12.26
N LEU A 79 -1.95 10.56 -10.94
CA LEU A 79 -2.77 9.66 -10.13
C LEU A 79 -4.19 10.20 -9.94
N PRO A 80 -5.23 9.35 -9.97
CA PRO A 80 -6.59 9.74 -9.63
C PRO A 80 -6.70 10.03 -8.13
N ARG A 81 -6.33 11.25 -7.72
CA ARG A 81 -6.22 11.68 -6.32
C ARG A 81 -7.49 11.43 -5.51
N ALA A 82 -8.66 11.64 -6.12
CA ALA A 82 -9.95 11.40 -5.49
C ALA A 82 -10.17 9.92 -5.13
N LEU A 83 -9.74 9.00 -6.01
CA LEU A 83 -9.82 7.56 -5.74
C LEU A 83 -8.90 7.17 -4.57
N TYR A 84 -7.67 7.68 -4.55
CA TYR A 84 -6.76 7.43 -3.43
C TYR A 84 -7.26 8.02 -2.11
N ALA A 85 -7.87 9.20 -2.12
CA ALA A 85 -8.50 9.78 -0.94
C ALA A 85 -9.63 8.88 -0.42
N GLU A 86 -10.46 8.32 -1.31
CA GLU A 86 -11.52 7.39 -0.91
C GLU A 86 -10.96 6.05 -0.38
N CYS A 87 -9.94 5.51 -1.01
CA CYS A 87 -9.23 4.32 -0.53
C CYS A 87 -8.64 4.52 0.87
N VAL A 88 -8.02 5.68 1.13
CA VAL A 88 -7.52 6.07 2.46
C VAL A 88 -8.67 6.22 3.45
N GLY A 89 -9.81 6.79 3.03
CA GLY A 89 -11.03 6.86 3.84
C GLY A 89 -11.50 5.48 4.31
N TRP A 90 -11.58 4.51 3.41
CA TRP A 90 -11.94 3.13 3.78
C TRP A 90 -10.91 2.48 4.72
N CYS A 91 -9.63 2.78 4.53
CA CYS A 91 -8.58 2.32 5.43
C CYS A 91 -8.78 2.89 6.84
N HIS A 92 -9.14 4.17 6.97
CA HIS A 92 -9.48 4.78 8.26
C HIS A 92 -10.74 4.16 8.91
N GLU A 93 -11.79 3.90 8.13
CA GLU A 93 -13.03 3.27 8.63
C GLU A 93 -12.80 1.86 9.20
N GLU A 94 -11.78 1.16 8.69
CA GLU A 94 -11.45 -0.22 9.05
C GLU A 94 -10.26 -0.31 10.03
N ASP A 95 -9.82 0.81 10.61
CA ASP A 95 -8.63 0.89 11.48
C ASP A 95 -7.33 0.37 10.83
N VAL A 96 -7.17 0.60 9.53
CA VAL A 96 -5.95 0.30 8.75
C VAL A 96 -5.20 1.60 8.50
N THR A 97 -4.47 2.09 9.49
CA THR A 97 -3.84 3.43 9.42
C THR A 97 -2.34 3.37 9.15
N GLN A 98 -1.73 2.21 9.40
CA GLN A 98 -0.31 1.94 9.20
C GLN A 98 -0.12 0.65 8.42
N VAL A 99 1.04 0.49 7.78
CA VAL A 99 1.39 -0.74 7.03
C VAL A 99 1.28 -2.00 7.90
N ARG A 100 1.59 -1.90 9.20
CA ARG A 100 1.46 -3.01 10.16
C ARG A 100 0.02 -3.51 10.34
N ASP A 101 -0.97 -2.66 10.12
CA ASP A 101 -2.40 -3.00 10.30
C ASP A 101 -2.90 -3.96 9.20
N LEU A 102 -2.09 -4.20 8.17
CA LEU A 102 -2.28 -5.25 7.17
C LEU A 102 -2.01 -6.65 7.72
N PHE A 103 -1.42 -6.77 8.92
CA PHE A 103 -1.23 -8.06 9.58
C PHE A 103 -2.58 -8.74 9.83
N GLY A 104 -2.70 -10.00 9.41
CA GLY A 104 -3.98 -10.72 9.47
C GLY A 104 -5.00 -10.34 8.38
N ARG A 105 -4.69 -9.38 7.50
CA ARG A 105 -5.56 -8.97 6.38
C ARG A 105 -5.14 -9.58 5.04
N VAL A 106 -4.58 -10.80 5.08
CA VAL A 106 -4.17 -11.55 3.88
C VAL A 106 -5.32 -12.44 3.43
N VAL A 107 -5.76 -12.29 2.18
CA VAL A 107 -6.86 -13.07 1.62
C VAL A 107 -6.44 -13.78 0.32
N ASN A 108 -7.12 -14.86 -0.04
CA ASN A 108 -6.87 -15.53 -1.32
C ASN A 108 -7.21 -14.63 -2.53
N ALA A 109 -6.69 -14.97 -3.71
CA ALA A 109 -6.82 -14.12 -4.91
C ALA A 109 -8.29 -13.82 -5.27
N THR A 110 -9.18 -14.81 -5.20
CA THR A 110 -10.62 -14.62 -5.50
C THR A 110 -11.28 -13.68 -4.51
N THR A 111 -10.94 -13.78 -3.23
CA THR A 111 -11.48 -12.89 -2.20
C THR A 111 -10.93 -11.49 -2.38
N PHE A 112 -9.62 -11.36 -2.63
CA PHE A 112 -8.96 -10.09 -2.90
C PHE A 112 -9.62 -9.34 -4.06
N GLU A 113 -9.90 -10.03 -5.16
CA GLU A 113 -10.61 -9.46 -6.30
C GLU A 113 -11.94 -8.84 -5.86
N ARG A 114 -12.78 -9.63 -5.18
CA ARG A 114 -14.11 -9.21 -4.76
C ARG A 114 -14.12 -8.08 -3.73
N VAL A 115 -13.29 -8.17 -2.70
CA VAL A 115 -13.35 -7.26 -1.54
C VAL A 115 -12.53 -5.99 -1.73
N TRP A 116 -11.56 -6.02 -2.65
CA TRP A 116 -10.68 -4.90 -2.90
C TRP A 116 -10.75 -4.41 -4.34
N VAL A 117 -10.43 -5.25 -5.33
CA VAL A 117 -10.33 -4.81 -6.74
C VAL A 117 -11.68 -4.30 -7.25
N ASP A 118 -12.75 -5.07 -7.09
CA ASP A 118 -14.09 -4.66 -7.53
C ASP A 118 -14.57 -3.40 -6.79
N ARG A 119 -14.17 -3.22 -5.52
CA ARG A 119 -14.52 -2.03 -4.73
C ARG A 119 -13.84 -0.79 -5.30
N CYS A 120 -12.55 -0.87 -5.60
CA CYS A 120 -11.79 0.21 -6.23
C CYS A 120 -12.32 0.53 -7.62
N GLN A 121 -12.66 -0.48 -8.44
CA GLN A 121 -13.22 -0.28 -9.77
C GLN A 121 -14.55 0.48 -9.73
N ARG A 122 -15.49 0.06 -8.87
CA ARG A 122 -16.77 0.76 -8.70
C ARG A 122 -16.58 2.22 -8.24
N ALA A 123 -15.59 2.48 -7.39
CA ALA A 123 -15.28 3.85 -6.97
C ALA A 123 -14.65 4.66 -8.11
N ALA A 124 -13.75 4.06 -8.88
CA ALA A 124 -13.13 4.70 -10.04
C ALA A 124 -14.17 5.08 -11.10
N GLU A 125 -15.11 4.18 -11.41
CA GLU A 125 -16.24 4.45 -12.31
C GLU A 125 -17.08 5.62 -11.80
N ARG A 126 -17.52 5.57 -10.53
CA ARG A 126 -18.32 6.64 -9.91
C ARG A 126 -17.61 8.00 -9.91
N LEU A 127 -16.29 8.03 -9.76
CA LEU A 127 -15.49 9.26 -9.73
C LEU A 127 -15.08 9.75 -11.12
N GLY A 128 -15.06 8.87 -12.13
CA GLY A 128 -14.78 9.20 -13.52
C GLY A 128 -15.98 9.76 -14.28
N ASP A 129 -17.20 9.52 -13.79
CA ASP A 129 -18.46 10.06 -14.32
C ASP A 129 -18.80 11.48 -13.79
N GLY A 130 -17.79 12.23 -13.31
CA GLY A 130 -17.93 13.54 -12.66
C GLY A 130 -17.37 14.73 -13.45
#